data_AF-A0A842N6A9-F1
#
_entry.id   AF-A0A842N6A9-F1
#
_cell.length_a   1.000
_cell.length_b   1.000
_cell.length_c   1.000
_cell.angle_alpha   90.00
_cell.angle_beta   90.00
_cell.angle_gamma   90.00
#
_symmetry.space_group_name_H-M   'P 1'
#
loop_
_entity.id
_entity.type
_entity.pdbx_description
1 polymer ?
#
loop_
_entity_poly.entity_id
_entity_poly.type
_entity_poly.pdbx_seq_one_letter_code
_entity_poly.pdbx_strand_id
1 'polypeptide(L)'
;LISPADVINIIREAGKLGIKATIDEIDFAYIMERSAKMVGEDVSHMESGVQHAPGLDMYREVGEFVSDYTMEVAGESIRGENIFIVSGARPLVPPIQGLEDVGYLTSQNVWDIREKPESILIVGGGFVATEFAHFFSSVGSQVTLLSRSPRLIKFAEPEVSELLGKKMGERMEIHYNVEAVEANPSGGMKEIVTVNNVTGEKRSFQGSEIMVAAGRRSNADLLKPERTGVQLDRRGFIVVNEYLETSKPRIWAFGDALGKHMFKHVSNYEAGVAWNNFIHDHKKVVDYTAVPYAVFTHPQVAGVGMTEQQALDADLPALVGFYEYKNTAKGAAMGVEDGFVKIIIDERMFKILGGSIIGPYAPVMMQEIVNAMNAPGGTIDSIHDAMYIHPATPEVVQRASTSLRRAGIVQHNDHH
;
A
#
# COMPACT_ATOMS: atom_id res chain seq x y z
N LEU A 1 -5.70 13.96 -0.85
CA LEU A 1 -5.01 13.99 -2.16
C LEU A 1 -5.71 13.15 -3.23
N ILE A 2 -6.03 11.88 -2.95
CA ILE A 2 -6.56 10.99 -4.00
C ILE A 2 -7.95 11.38 -4.52
N SER A 3 -8.93 11.68 -3.66
CA SER A 3 -10.28 12.00 -4.14
C SER A 3 -10.32 13.19 -5.12
N PRO A 4 -9.61 14.31 -4.89
CA PRO A 4 -9.46 15.35 -5.92
C PRO A 4 -8.84 14.85 -7.23
N ALA A 5 -7.80 14.01 -7.17
CA ALA A 5 -7.18 13.42 -8.36
C ALA A 5 -8.15 12.52 -9.14
N ASP A 6 -8.92 11.69 -8.46
CA ASP A 6 -9.95 10.85 -9.08
C ASP A 6 -11.00 11.71 -9.80
N VAL A 7 -11.50 12.76 -9.15
CA VAL A 7 -12.46 13.70 -9.77
C VAL A 7 -11.87 14.36 -11.03
N ILE A 8 -10.61 14.80 -10.98
CA ILE A 8 -9.91 15.37 -12.14
C ILE A 8 -9.87 14.37 -13.31
N ASN A 9 -9.52 13.10 -13.04
CA ASN A 9 -9.48 12.09 -14.09
C ASN A 9 -10.86 11.72 -14.62
N ILE A 10 -11.88 11.66 -13.76
CA ILE A 10 -13.28 11.47 -14.18
C ILE A 10 -13.70 12.57 -15.15
N ILE A 11 -13.38 13.84 -14.86
CA ILE A 11 -13.70 14.96 -15.75
C ILE A 11 -12.93 14.86 -17.08
N ARG A 12 -11.64 14.50 -17.05
CA ARG A 12 -10.83 14.33 -18.27
C ARG A 12 -11.31 13.18 -19.15
N GLU A 13 -11.83 12.12 -18.55
CA GLU A 13 -12.31 10.94 -19.26
C GLU A 13 -13.79 10.98 -19.64
N ALA A 14 -14.56 11.95 -19.12
CA ALA A 14 -15.99 12.10 -19.39
C ALA A 14 -16.34 12.15 -20.89
N GLY A 15 -15.42 12.58 -21.74
CA GLY A 15 -15.57 12.55 -23.20
C GLY A 15 -15.81 11.14 -23.77
N LYS A 16 -15.26 10.10 -23.14
CA LYS A 16 -15.50 8.68 -23.51
C LYS A 16 -16.98 8.29 -23.36
N LEU A 17 -17.71 9.00 -22.50
CA LEU A 17 -19.14 8.82 -22.24
C LEU A 17 -20.00 9.87 -22.97
N GLY A 18 -19.41 10.63 -23.91
CA GLY A 18 -20.12 11.69 -24.65
C GLY A 18 -20.35 12.97 -23.85
N ILE A 19 -19.70 13.15 -22.71
CA ILE A 19 -19.82 14.36 -21.88
C ILE A 19 -18.64 15.28 -22.15
N LYS A 20 -18.91 16.50 -22.61
CA LYS A 20 -17.89 17.55 -22.75
C LYS A 20 -17.77 18.31 -21.44
N ALA A 21 -16.62 18.19 -20.77
CA ALA A 21 -16.30 18.93 -19.55
C ALA A 21 -14.87 19.48 -19.63
N THR A 22 -14.63 20.64 -19.05
CA THR A 22 -13.31 21.27 -18.94
C THR A 22 -12.98 21.53 -17.48
N ILE A 23 -11.68 21.55 -17.17
CA ILE A 23 -11.17 21.98 -15.86
C ILE A 23 -10.49 23.32 -16.10
N ASP A 24 -11.11 24.39 -15.63
CA ASP A 24 -10.61 25.74 -15.85
C ASP A 24 -9.48 26.09 -14.87
N GLU A 25 -9.57 25.61 -13.63
CA GLU A 25 -8.58 25.84 -12.57
C GLU A 25 -8.48 24.64 -11.62
N ILE A 26 -7.27 24.40 -11.08
CA ILE A 26 -7.01 23.46 -10.00
C ILE A 26 -6.32 24.23 -8.87
N ASP A 27 -7.05 24.49 -7.78
CA ASP A 27 -6.48 25.13 -6.59
C ASP A 27 -5.65 24.12 -5.79
N PHE A 28 -4.38 24.00 -6.18
CA PHE A 28 -3.43 23.08 -5.55
C PHE A 28 -3.19 23.42 -4.08
N ALA A 29 -3.05 24.71 -3.74
CA ALA A 29 -2.82 25.16 -2.38
C ALA A 29 -3.97 24.75 -1.46
N TYR A 30 -5.22 24.96 -1.89
CA TYR A 30 -6.40 24.52 -1.14
C TYR A 30 -6.48 22.99 -0.99
N ILE A 31 -6.16 22.23 -2.04
CA ILE A 31 -6.13 20.75 -1.96
C ILE A 31 -5.14 20.29 -0.87
N MET A 32 -3.94 20.88 -0.86
CA MET A 32 -2.90 20.57 0.12
C MET A 32 -3.30 21.00 1.53
N GLU A 33 -3.80 22.24 1.71
CA GLU A 33 -4.25 22.76 2.99
C GLU A 33 -5.40 21.93 3.57
N ARG A 34 -6.43 21.63 2.77
CA ARG A 34 -7.55 20.80 3.18
C ARG A 34 -7.07 19.42 3.65
N SER A 35 -6.15 18.79 2.91
CA SER A 35 -5.59 17.49 3.30
C SER A 35 -4.77 17.56 4.59
N ALA A 36 -3.91 18.56 4.74
CA ALA A 36 -3.11 18.76 5.96
C ALA A 36 -4.00 19.05 7.18
N LYS A 37 -5.04 19.88 7.01
CA LYS A 37 -6.00 20.22 8.06
C LYS A 37 -6.74 18.98 8.59
N MET A 38 -7.27 18.14 7.71
CA MET A 38 -7.96 16.91 8.12
C MET A 38 -7.04 15.99 8.95
N VAL A 39 -5.78 15.82 8.52
CA VAL A 39 -4.79 15.04 9.29
C VAL A 39 -4.49 15.69 10.65
N GLY A 40 -4.33 17.01 10.69
CA GLY A 40 -4.07 17.75 11.92
C GLY A 40 -5.21 17.67 12.93
N GLU A 41 -6.46 17.75 12.47
CA GLU A 41 -7.66 17.59 13.30
C GLU A 41 -7.74 16.19 13.91
N ASP A 42 -7.50 15.14 13.11
CA ASP A 42 -7.48 13.75 13.59
C ASP A 42 -6.39 13.53 14.65
N VAL A 43 -5.17 14.03 14.42
CA VAL A 43 -4.07 13.94 15.38
C VAL A 43 -4.42 14.66 16.68
N SER A 44 -4.97 15.87 16.59
CA SER A 44 -5.36 16.67 17.75
C SER A 44 -6.47 15.99 18.56
N HIS A 45 -7.44 15.37 17.90
CA HIS A 45 -8.49 14.61 18.57
C HIS A 45 -7.96 13.36 19.28
N MET A 46 -7.09 12.58 18.62
CA MET A 46 -6.46 11.39 19.23
C MET A 46 -5.62 11.78 20.44
N GLU A 47 -4.81 12.84 20.31
CA GLU A 47 -3.98 13.35 21.38
C GLU A 47 -4.79 13.84 22.58
N SER A 48 -5.83 14.64 22.32
CA SER A 48 -6.76 15.08 23.37
C SER A 48 -7.42 13.90 24.07
N GLY A 49 -7.80 12.86 23.31
CA GLY A 49 -8.36 11.63 23.87
C GLY A 49 -7.40 10.92 24.84
N VAL A 50 -6.11 10.82 24.50
CA VAL A 50 -5.10 10.20 25.38
C VAL A 50 -4.80 11.08 26.58
N GLN A 51 -4.63 12.40 26.38
CA GLN A 51 -4.27 13.34 27.44
C GLN A 51 -5.32 13.44 28.54
N HIS A 52 -6.60 13.25 28.22
CA HIS A 52 -7.71 13.32 29.17
C HIS A 52 -8.18 11.95 29.67
N ALA A 53 -7.55 10.85 29.23
CA ALA A 53 -7.90 9.52 29.67
C ALA A 53 -7.37 9.27 31.09
N PRO A 54 -8.23 8.83 32.04
CA PRO A 54 -7.78 8.53 33.39
C PRO A 54 -6.82 7.34 33.39
N GLY A 55 -5.69 7.49 34.07
CA GLY A 55 -4.68 6.43 34.21
C GLY A 55 -3.71 6.30 33.02
N LEU A 56 -3.67 7.29 32.11
CA LEU A 56 -2.65 7.38 31.08
C LEU A 56 -1.78 8.62 31.26
N ASP A 57 -0.46 8.41 31.25
CA ASP A 57 0.54 9.48 31.17
C ASP A 57 1.07 9.55 29.74
N MET A 58 1.06 10.75 29.15
CA MET A 58 1.49 10.96 27.77
C MET A 58 2.81 11.73 27.73
N TYR A 59 3.80 11.15 27.05
CA TYR A 59 5.09 11.78 26.79
C TYR A 59 5.22 12.04 25.28
N ARG A 60 5.58 13.27 24.90
CA ARG A 60 5.71 13.68 23.49
C ARG A 60 7.11 13.42 22.92
N GLU A 61 8.06 13.04 23.77
CA GLU A 61 9.44 12.84 23.38
C GLU A 61 9.74 11.41 22.98
N VAL A 62 10.76 11.24 22.15
CA VAL A 62 11.26 9.92 21.78
C VAL A 62 11.93 9.31 23.01
N GLY A 63 11.39 8.17 23.47
CA GLY A 63 12.00 7.36 24.52
C GLY A 63 12.88 6.25 23.97
N GLU A 64 13.87 5.82 24.76
CA GLU A 64 14.69 4.63 24.44
C GLU A 64 14.80 3.68 25.63
N PHE A 65 14.86 2.38 25.35
CA PHE A 65 15.18 1.38 26.36
C PHE A 65 16.62 1.59 26.86
N VAL A 66 16.79 1.64 28.19
CA VAL A 66 18.12 1.70 28.83
C VAL A 66 18.47 0.43 29.58
N SER A 67 17.45 -0.34 29.97
CA SER A 67 17.60 -1.66 30.55
C SER A 67 16.30 -2.45 30.40
N ASP A 68 16.29 -3.67 30.92
CA ASP A 68 15.08 -4.47 31.02
C ASP A 68 13.91 -3.67 31.62
N TYR A 69 12.82 -3.62 30.86
CA TYR A 69 11.54 -3.03 31.26
C TYR A 69 11.60 -1.54 31.63
N THR A 70 12.67 -0.83 31.24
CA THR A 70 12.90 0.55 31.65
C THR A 70 13.29 1.40 30.44
N MET A 71 12.61 2.52 30.26
CA MET A 71 12.85 3.49 29.21
C MET A 71 13.20 4.85 29.80
N GLU A 72 14.11 5.57 29.14
CA GLU A 72 14.33 7.00 29.39
C GLU A 72 13.52 7.80 28.38
N VAL A 73 12.71 8.75 28.84
CA VAL A 73 11.94 9.67 28.00
C VAL A 73 11.78 11.00 28.72
N ALA A 74 11.99 12.12 28.02
CA ALA A 74 11.91 13.47 28.60
C ALA A 74 12.80 13.68 29.85
N GLY A 75 13.89 12.91 30.01
CA GLY A 75 14.77 12.95 31.19
C GLY A 75 14.23 12.18 32.41
N GLU A 76 13.13 11.44 32.24
CA GLU A 76 12.54 10.58 33.25
C GLU A 76 12.78 9.11 32.94
N SER A 77 13.01 8.33 33.99
CA SER A 77 13.17 6.88 33.92
C SER A 77 11.84 6.19 34.23
N ILE A 78 11.24 5.55 33.23
CA ILE A 78 9.94 4.90 33.34
C ILE A 78 10.11 3.39 33.31
N ARG A 79 9.58 2.71 34.33
CA ARG A 79 9.55 1.25 34.39
C ARG A 79 8.14 0.72 34.14
N GLY A 80 8.00 -0.22 33.21
CA GLY A 80 6.72 -0.86 32.89
C GLY A 80 6.79 -2.37 33.08
N GLU A 81 5.82 -2.98 33.77
CA GLU A 81 5.78 -4.44 33.94
C GLU A 81 5.47 -5.18 32.64
N ASN A 82 4.63 -4.57 31.80
CA ASN A 82 4.18 -5.06 30.51
C ASN A 82 4.34 -3.94 29.48
N ILE A 83 4.95 -4.22 28.33
CA ILE A 83 5.33 -3.20 27.36
C ILE A 83 4.85 -3.60 25.97
N PHE A 84 4.14 -2.69 25.30
CA PHE A 84 3.71 -2.84 23.91
C PHE A 84 4.49 -1.87 23.02
N ILE A 85 5.31 -2.41 22.13
CA ILE A 85 6.08 -1.61 21.17
C ILE A 85 5.25 -1.45 19.90
N VAL A 86 4.64 -0.27 19.75
CA VAL A 86 3.78 0.11 18.62
C VAL A 86 4.42 1.25 17.83
N SER A 87 5.74 1.18 17.65
CA SER A 87 6.58 2.27 17.16
C SER A 87 6.36 2.65 15.70
N GLY A 88 5.63 1.82 14.97
CA GLY A 88 5.49 1.89 13.54
C GLY A 88 6.81 1.93 12.78
N ALA A 89 6.80 2.58 11.62
CA ALA A 89 7.93 2.73 10.72
C ALA A 89 7.93 4.14 10.08
N ARG A 90 9.06 4.53 9.50
CA ARG A 90 9.24 5.83 8.80
C ARG A 90 9.69 5.61 7.35
N PRO A 91 9.60 6.62 6.46
CA PRO A 91 10.11 6.50 5.10
C PRO A 91 11.57 6.01 5.07
N LEU A 92 11.85 5.06 4.18
CA LEU A 92 13.22 4.65 3.89
C LEU A 92 13.78 5.56 2.81
N VAL A 93 14.84 6.27 3.14
CA VAL A 93 15.65 7.04 2.19
C VAL A 93 16.89 6.20 1.82
N PRO A 94 17.01 5.72 0.57
CA PRO A 94 18.20 4.99 0.13
C PRO A 94 19.44 5.90 0.15
N PRO A 95 20.65 5.34 0.27
CA PRO A 95 21.89 6.12 0.26
C PRO A 95 22.22 6.62 -1.15
N ILE A 96 21.52 7.66 -1.59
CA ILE A 96 21.73 8.36 -2.87
C ILE A 96 22.70 9.51 -2.61
N GLN A 97 23.85 9.52 -3.28
CA GLN A 97 24.89 10.53 -3.08
C GLN A 97 24.33 11.93 -3.42
N GLY A 98 24.55 12.94 -2.58
CA GLY A 98 24.12 14.33 -2.82
C GLY A 98 22.63 14.62 -2.57
N LEU A 99 21.81 13.60 -2.25
CA LEU A 99 20.36 13.77 -2.10
C LEU A 99 19.96 14.73 -0.96
N GLU A 100 20.63 14.65 0.18
CA GLU A 100 20.39 15.54 1.32
C GLU A 100 20.69 17.00 0.97
N ASP A 101 21.78 17.25 0.24
CA ASP A 101 22.21 18.60 -0.15
C ASP A 101 21.25 19.25 -1.16
N VAL A 102 20.64 18.44 -2.04
CA VAL A 102 19.68 18.89 -3.05
C VAL A 102 18.26 19.05 -2.48
N GLY A 103 17.97 18.37 -1.37
CA GLY A 103 16.67 18.35 -0.72
C GLY A 103 15.62 17.51 -1.44
N TYR A 104 14.77 16.83 -0.68
CA TYR A 104 13.77 15.90 -1.20
C TYR A 104 12.49 15.87 -0.35
N LEU A 105 11.43 15.40 -0.98
CA LEU A 105 10.16 15.08 -0.38
C LEU A 105 10.08 13.60 -0.03
N THR A 106 9.28 13.28 0.97
CA THR A 106 8.86 11.93 1.36
C THR A 106 7.36 11.99 1.68
N SER A 107 6.75 10.86 1.99
CA SER A 107 5.36 10.85 2.47
C SER A 107 5.16 11.59 3.82
N GLN A 108 6.23 12.00 4.50
CA GLN A 108 6.15 12.77 5.76
C GLN A 108 6.12 14.28 5.56
N ASN A 109 6.87 14.84 4.60
CA ASN A 109 7.02 16.30 4.43
C ASN A 109 6.39 16.84 3.13
N VAL A 110 5.88 15.96 2.25
CA VAL A 110 5.14 16.38 1.03
C VAL A 110 3.95 17.27 1.36
N TRP A 111 3.43 17.25 2.59
CA TRP A 111 2.31 18.07 3.04
C TRP A 111 2.66 19.55 3.20
N ASP A 112 3.94 19.91 3.17
CA ASP A 112 4.41 21.28 3.41
C ASP A 112 4.49 22.12 2.14
N ILE A 113 4.43 21.50 0.95
CA ILE A 113 4.43 22.24 -0.32
C ILE A 113 3.09 22.95 -0.53
N ARG A 114 3.15 24.18 -1.02
CA ARG A 114 1.98 25.01 -1.34
C ARG A 114 1.89 25.36 -2.82
N GLU A 115 3.01 25.26 -3.52
CA GLU A 115 3.09 25.45 -4.96
C GLU A 115 3.16 24.08 -5.64
N LYS A 116 2.41 23.92 -6.73
CA LYS A 116 2.44 22.69 -7.52
C LYS A 116 3.80 22.64 -8.24
N PRO A 117 4.62 21.59 -8.06
CA PRO A 117 5.85 21.44 -8.84
C PRO A 117 5.51 21.34 -10.32
N GLU A 118 6.28 22.03 -11.18
CA GLU A 118 6.13 21.91 -12.63
C GLU A 118 6.45 20.47 -13.08
N SER A 119 7.51 19.90 -12.50
CA SER A 119 7.95 18.52 -12.73
C SER A 119 8.47 17.86 -11.46
N ILE A 120 8.23 16.56 -11.29
CA ILE A 120 8.62 15.81 -10.11
C ILE A 120 9.19 14.43 -10.47
N LEU A 121 10.39 14.15 -9.93
CA LEU A 121 11.04 12.85 -10.00
C LEU A 121 10.62 12.02 -8.80
N ILE A 122 10.02 10.85 -9.01
CA ILE A 122 9.58 9.95 -7.94
C ILE A 122 10.45 8.70 -7.92
N VAL A 123 11.23 8.52 -6.86
CA VAL A 123 12.08 7.35 -6.63
C VAL A 123 11.29 6.29 -5.86
N GLY A 124 10.84 5.25 -6.56
CA GLY A 124 10.04 4.16 -6.02
C GLY A 124 8.99 3.66 -7.01
N GLY A 125 8.57 2.41 -6.84
CA GLY A 125 7.53 1.78 -7.67
C GLY A 125 6.49 1.00 -6.86
N GLY A 126 6.43 1.23 -5.55
CA GLY A 126 5.42 0.63 -4.65
C GLY A 126 4.17 1.51 -4.51
N PHE A 127 3.26 1.12 -3.62
CA PHE A 127 1.97 1.78 -3.40
C PHE A 127 2.06 3.30 -3.26
N VAL A 128 2.88 3.77 -2.32
CA VAL A 128 3.05 5.19 -2.01
C VAL A 128 3.54 5.94 -3.26
N ALA A 129 4.55 5.42 -3.94
CA ALA A 129 5.10 6.05 -5.14
C ALA A 129 4.04 6.19 -6.24
N THR A 130 3.27 5.12 -6.50
CA THR A 130 2.25 5.13 -7.55
C THR A 130 1.06 6.04 -7.22
N GLU A 131 0.66 6.14 -5.96
CA GLU A 131 -0.42 7.03 -5.51
C GLU A 131 -0.03 8.51 -5.62
N PHE A 132 1.18 8.87 -5.19
CA PHE A 132 1.68 10.25 -5.36
C PHE A 132 1.91 10.59 -6.83
N ALA A 133 2.45 9.66 -7.62
CA ALA A 133 2.56 9.83 -9.06
C ALA A 133 1.19 10.05 -9.71
N HIS A 134 0.18 9.30 -9.27
CA HIS A 134 -1.19 9.52 -9.69
C HIS A 134 -1.68 10.91 -9.31
N PHE A 135 -1.50 11.36 -8.07
CA PHE A 135 -1.92 12.69 -7.62
C PHE A 135 -1.24 13.81 -8.42
N PHE A 136 0.10 13.83 -8.49
CA PHE A 136 0.86 14.90 -9.13
C PHE A 136 0.58 15.03 -10.63
N SER A 137 0.53 13.91 -11.37
CA SER A 137 0.13 13.94 -12.79
C SER A 137 -1.32 14.39 -12.97
N SER A 138 -2.22 14.08 -12.03
CA SER A 138 -3.62 14.53 -12.09
C SER A 138 -3.71 16.05 -11.94
N VAL A 139 -3.02 16.64 -10.98
CA VAL A 139 -2.96 18.10 -10.83
C VAL A 139 -2.10 18.81 -11.90
N GLY A 140 -1.50 18.04 -12.82
CA GLY A 140 -0.82 18.56 -14.01
C GLY A 140 0.66 18.84 -13.82
N SER A 141 1.34 18.18 -12.88
CA SER A 141 2.81 18.11 -12.85
C SER A 141 3.31 17.09 -13.88
N GLN A 142 4.45 17.36 -14.50
CA GLN A 142 5.18 16.35 -15.28
C GLN A 142 5.82 15.35 -14.31
N VAL A 143 5.45 14.08 -14.40
CA VAL A 143 5.94 13.05 -13.47
C VAL A 143 6.89 12.11 -14.20
N THR A 144 8.05 11.87 -13.62
CA THR A 144 8.96 10.78 -14.01
C THR A 144 9.15 9.84 -12.83
N LEU A 145 8.68 8.61 -12.96
CA LEU A 145 8.76 7.58 -11.91
C LEU A 145 9.92 6.62 -12.19
N LEU A 146 10.82 6.50 -11.22
CA LEU A 146 12.05 5.72 -11.29
C LEU A 146 11.91 4.50 -10.37
N SER A 147 11.68 3.33 -10.97
CA SER A 147 11.51 2.07 -10.25
C SER A 147 12.70 1.14 -10.45
N ARG A 148 13.29 0.68 -9.36
CA ARG A 148 14.33 -0.37 -9.37
C ARG A 148 13.79 -1.74 -9.80
N SER A 149 12.47 -1.93 -9.74
CA SER A 149 11.81 -3.20 -10.07
C SER A 149 11.40 -3.23 -11.54
N PRO A 150 11.24 -4.42 -12.15
CA PRO A 150 10.85 -4.56 -13.56
C PRO A 150 9.39 -4.17 -13.84
N ARG A 151 8.59 -3.93 -12.79
CA ARG A 151 7.18 -3.52 -12.86
C ARG A 151 6.80 -2.72 -11.62
N LEU A 152 5.71 -1.95 -11.71
CA LEU A 152 5.10 -1.30 -10.56
C LEU A 152 4.46 -2.35 -9.64
N ILE A 153 4.29 -2.01 -8.35
CA ILE A 153 3.56 -2.81 -7.36
C ILE A 153 3.89 -4.31 -7.42
N LYS A 154 5.19 -4.64 -7.49
CA LYS A 154 5.72 -5.96 -7.88
C LYS A 154 5.17 -7.21 -7.18
N PHE A 155 4.56 -7.05 -6.00
CA PHE A 155 3.92 -8.12 -5.21
C PHE A 155 2.52 -8.47 -5.72
N ALA A 156 1.90 -7.63 -6.53
CA ALA A 156 0.62 -7.91 -7.19
C ALA A 156 0.81 -8.93 -8.32
N GLU A 157 -0.31 -9.43 -8.84
CA GLU A 157 -0.34 -10.22 -10.08
C GLU A 157 0.40 -9.49 -11.22
N PRO A 158 1.18 -10.21 -12.07
CA PRO A 158 1.90 -9.62 -13.19
C PRO A 158 1.00 -8.80 -14.13
N GLU A 159 -0.17 -9.32 -14.50
CA GLU A 159 -1.15 -8.67 -15.38
C GLU A 159 -1.74 -7.40 -14.77
N VAL A 160 -1.88 -7.33 -13.44
CA VAL A 160 -2.30 -6.13 -12.72
C VAL A 160 -1.21 -5.06 -12.81
N SER A 161 0.04 -5.47 -12.60
CA SER A 161 1.20 -4.58 -12.65
C SER A 161 1.43 -4.03 -14.07
N GLU A 162 1.24 -4.88 -15.08
CA GLU A 162 1.37 -4.53 -16.49
C GLU A 162 0.29 -3.52 -16.92
N LEU A 163 -0.97 -3.81 -16.61
CA LEU A 163 -2.08 -2.91 -16.93
C LEU A 163 -1.93 -1.57 -16.19
N LEU A 164 -1.56 -1.59 -14.91
CA LEU A 164 -1.30 -0.35 -14.17
C LEU A 164 -0.17 0.47 -14.81
N GLY A 165 0.94 -0.19 -15.17
CA GLY A 165 2.06 0.44 -15.86
C GLY A 165 1.66 1.07 -17.18
N LYS A 166 0.87 0.37 -18.01
CA LYS A 166 0.31 0.89 -19.27
C LYS A 166 -0.55 2.14 -19.02
N LYS A 167 -1.53 2.06 -18.12
CA LYS A 167 -2.48 3.17 -17.86
C LYS A 167 -1.83 4.37 -17.21
N MET A 168 -0.86 4.17 -16.31
CA MET A 168 -0.09 5.27 -15.75
C MET A 168 0.85 5.88 -16.79
N GLY A 169 1.48 5.07 -17.65
CA GLY A 169 2.37 5.53 -18.72
C GLY A 169 1.72 6.43 -19.77
N GLU A 170 0.38 6.39 -19.91
CA GLU A 170 -0.38 7.32 -20.77
C GLU A 170 -0.29 8.79 -20.31
N ARG A 171 0.15 9.04 -19.07
CA ARG A 171 0.14 10.38 -18.43
C ARG A 171 1.41 10.73 -17.67
N MET A 172 2.41 9.85 -17.65
CA MET A 172 3.71 10.09 -17.01
C MET A 172 4.80 9.21 -17.60
N GLU A 173 6.06 9.56 -17.37
CA GLU A 173 7.20 8.72 -17.73
C GLU A 173 7.47 7.69 -16.63
N ILE A 174 7.72 6.45 -17.02
CA ILE A 174 8.03 5.36 -16.09
C ILE A 174 9.29 4.64 -16.58
N HIS A 175 10.30 4.61 -15.72
CA HIS A 175 11.53 3.86 -15.96
C HIS A 175 11.63 2.70 -14.97
N TYR A 176 11.68 1.49 -15.52
CA TYR A 176 11.88 0.25 -14.77
C TYR A 176 13.35 -0.14 -14.73
N ASN A 177 13.71 -1.00 -13.78
CA ASN A 177 15.06 -1.54 -13.63
C ASN A 177 16.14 -0.46 -13.44
N VAL A 178 15.78 0.70 -12.89
CA VAL A 178 16.70 1.81 -12.63
C VAL A 178 16.87 2.07 -11.14
N GLU A 179 18.11 2.15 -10.69
CA GLU A 179 18.47 2.52 -9.32
C GLU A 179 19.03 3.95 -9.33
N ALA A 180 18.42 4.84 -8.55
CA ALA A 180 18.96 6.18 -8.31
C ALA A 180 20.22 6.06 -7.45
N VAL A 181 21.33 6.64 -7.92
CA VAL A 181 22.65 6.51 -7.27
C VAL A 181 23.22 7.86 -6.83
N GLU A 182 22.86 8.93 -7.51
CA GLU A 182 23.37 10.28 -7.27
C GLU A 182 22.28 11.32 -7.55
N ALA A 183 22.30 12.41 -6.81
CA ALA A 183 21.43 13.56 -6.98
C ALA A 183 22.28 14.84 -7.03
N ASN A 184 22.01 15.71 -7.98
CA ASN A 184 22.78 16.93 -8.22
C ASN A 184 21.88 18.16 -8.38
N PRO A 185 22.32 19.36 -7.98
CA PRO A 185 21.67 20.59 -8.38
C PRO A 185 21.86 20.79 -9.89
N SER A 186 20.81 21.22 -10.60
CA SER A 186 20.84 21.43 -12.06
C SER A 186 20.11 22.69 -12.46
N GLY A 187 20.81 23.84 -12.50
CA GLY A 187 20.29 25.07 -13.09
C GLY A 187 18.96 25.58 -12.51
N GLY A 188 18.73 25.41 -11.21
CA GLY A 188 17.45 25.75 -10.55
C GLY A 188 16.45 24.59 -10.45
N MET A 189 16.76 23.45 -11.08
CA MET A 189 16.10 22.16 -10.92
C MET A 189 16.99 21.20 -10.14
N LYS A 190 16.49 19.99 -9.94
CA LYS A 190 17.17 18.85 -9.32
C LYS A 190 17.38 17.76 -10.37
N GLU A 191 18.51 17.07 -10.31
CA GLU A 191 18.82 15.95 -11.19
C GLU A 191 18.98 14.66 -10.38
N ILE A 192 18.47 13.54 -10.90
CA ILE A 192 18.77 12.19 -10.42
C ILE A 192 19.52 11.43 -11.50
N VAL A 193 20.71 10.93 -11.15
CA VAL A 193 21.44 9.95 -11.95
C VAL A 193 21.02 8.56 -11.53
N THR A 194 20.70 7.74 -12.52
CA THR A 194 20.33 6.34 -12.33
C THR A 194 21.30 5.40 -13.03
N VAL A 195 21.39 4.17 -12.51
CA VAL A 195 22.04 3.04 -13.16
C VAL A 195 20.98 1.99 -13.45
N ASN A 196 20.92 1.52 -14.70
CA ASN A 196 20.09 0.37 -15.04
C ASN A 196 20.70 -0.91 -14.44
N ASN A 197 19.97 -1.61 -13.58
CA ASN A 197 20.48 -2.78 -12.87
C ASN A 197 20.55 -4.07 -13.75
N VAL A 198 20.10 -4.01 -15.01
CA VAL A 198 20.24 -5.08 -16.00
C VAL A 198 21.35 -4.77 -17.01
N THR A 199 21.40 -3.55 -17.54
CA THR A 199 22.34 -3.17 -18.62
C THR A 199 23.58 -2.44 -18.12
N GLY A 200 23.56 -1.90 -16.90
CA GLY A 200 24.60 -1.01 -16.38
C GLY A 200 24.58 0.41 -16.96
N GLU A 201 23.64 0.72 -17.86
CA GLU A 201 23.53 2.02 -18.50
C GLU A 201 23.22 3.13 -17.48
N LYS A 202 23.96 4.24 -17.57
CA LYS A 202 23.70 5.44 -16.77
C LYS A 202 22.81 6.42 -17.51
N ARG A 203 21.83 7.00 -16.81
CA ARG A 203 20.96 8.07 -17.34
C ARG A 203 20.69 9.11 -16.26
N SER A 204 20.50 10.36 -16.69
CA SER A 204 20.11 11.47 -15.82
C SER A 204 18.70 11.94 -16.15
N PHE A 205 17.96 12.30 -15.11
CA PHE A 205 16.60 12.84 -15.19
C PHE A 205 16.52 14.13 -14.39
N GLN A 206 15.81 15.13 -14.89
CA GLN A 206 15.69 16.44 -14.23
C GLN A 206 14.24 16.72 -13.84
N GLY A 207 14.05 17.37 -12.70
CA GLY A 207 12.74 17.83 -12.25
C GLY A 207 12.84 18.93 -11.20
N SER A 208 11.76 19.71 -11.03
CA SER A 208 11.71 20.77 -10.02
C SER A 208 11.75 20.21 -8.59
N GLU A 209 11.18 19.02 -8.37
CA GLU A 209 11.19 18.33 -7.08
C GLU A 209 11.62 16.87 -7.20
N ILE A 210 12.17 16.33 -6.10
CA ILE A 210 12.46 14.90 -5.93
C ILE A 210 11.60 14.38 -4.80
N MET A 211 10.89 13.28 -5.02
CA MET A 211 10.18 12.55 -3.97
C MET A 211 10.75 11.14 -3.82
N VAL A 212 11.10 10.76 -2.59
CA VAL A 212 11.56 9.43 -2.25
C VAL A 212 10.45 8.63 -1.59
N ALA A 213 10.06 7.54 -2.25
CA ALA A 213 9.04 6.60 -1.82
C ALA A 213 9.54 5.15 -1.98
N ALA A 214 10.77 4.89 -1.52
CA ALA A 214 11.50 3.65 -1.76
C ALA A 214 11.21 2.52 -0.75
N GLY A 215 10.39 2.77 0.27
CA GLY A 215 10.02 1.79 1.29
C GLY A 215 9.89 2.41 2.67
N ARG A 216 9.97 1.56 3.70
CA ARG A 216 9.89 1.96 5.11
C ARG A 216 11.04 1.36 5.91
N ARG A 217 11.48 2.09 6.93
CA ARG A 217 12.51 1.70 7.90
C ARG A 217 11.88 1.57 9.28
N SER A 218 12.25 0.53 10.01
CA SER A 218 11.84 0.30 11.39
C SER A 218 12.21 1.48 12.29
N ASN A 219 11.35 1.80 13.27
CA ASN A 219 11.66 2.75 14.34
C ASN A 219 12.33 2.10 15.56
N ALA A 220 12.65 0.81 15.50
CA ALA A 220 13.36 0.12 16.58
C ALA A 220 14.75 0.72 16.83
N ASP A 221 15.40 1.31 15.83
CA ASP A 221 16.70 1.97 16.00
C ASP A 221 16.65 3.24 16.87
N LEU A 222 15.47 3.86 16.98
CA LEU A 222 15.23 4.98 17.89
C LEU A 222 14.96 4.47 19.31
N LEU A 223 14.15 3.41 19.44
CA LEU A 223 13.72 2.86 20.74
C LEU A 223 14.78 1.97 21.40
N LYS A 224 15.67 1.36 20.62
CA LYS A 224 16.73 0.44 21.07
C LYS A 224 16.24 -0.78 21.88
N PRO A 225 15.15 -1.48 21.47
CA PRO A 225 14.59 -2.59 22.25
C PRO A 225 15.56 -3.77 22.40
N GLU A 226 16.55 -3.91 21.53
CA GLU A 226 17.61 -4.93 21.62
C GLU A 226 18.40 -4.86 22.93
N ARG A 227 18.44 -3.70 23.60
CA ARG A 227 19.04 -3.54 24.94
C ARG A 227 18.33 -4.35 26.02
N THR A 228 17.10 -4.81 25.77
CA THR A 228 16.34 -5.69 26.67
C THR A 228 16.46 -7.17 26.33
N GLY A 229 17.09 -7.50 25.20
CA GLY A 229 17.11 -8.85 24.61
C GLY A 229 15.99 -9.12 23.60
N VAL A 230 15.23 -8.10 23.17
CA VAL A 230 14.30 -8.20 22.03
C VAL A 230 15.09 -8.41 20.74
N GLN A 231 14.72 -9.44 19.99
CA GLN A 231 15.35 -9.77 18.71
C GLN A 231 14.81 -8.89 17.58
N LEU A 232 15.73 -8.43 16.72
CA LEU A 232 15.41 -7.73 15.48
C LEU A 232 15.79 -8.60 14.28
N ASP A 233 15.03 -8.49 13.19
CA ASP A 233 15.38 -9.10 11.92
C ASP A 233 16.57 -8.36 11.26
N ARG A 234 17.09 -8.91 10.15
CA ARG A 234 18.21 -8.30 9.39
C ARG A 234 17.91 -6.89 8.83
N ARG A 235 16.64 -6.48 8.80
CA ARG A 235 16.17 -5.17 8.34
C ARG A 235 15.89 -4.23 9.52
N GLY A 236 16.09 -4.68 10.76
CA GLY A 236 15.87 -3.92 11.99
C GLY A 236 14.43 -3.92 12.51
N PHE A 237 13.54 -4.76 11.98
CA PHE A 237 12.17 -4.87 12.49
C PHE A 237 12.06 -5.86 13.65
N ILE A 238 11.10 -5.65 14.55
CA ILE A 238 10.94 -6.47 15.75
C ILE A 238 10.41 -7.86 15.39
N VAL A 239 11.07 -8.91 15.88
CA VAL A 239 10.64 -10.28 15.70
C VAL A 239 9.64 -10.66 16.81
N VAL A 240 8.50 -11.19 16.40
CA VAL A 240 7.46 -11.71 17.29
C VAL A 240 7.03 -13.11 16.88
N ASN A 241 6.47 -13.85 17.84
CA ASN A 241 5.75 -15.09 17.56
C ASN A 241 4.34 -14.82 17.01
N GLU A 242 3.58 -15.89 16.78
CA GLU A 242 2.21 -15.87 16.25
C GLU A 242 1.15 -15.22 17.18
N TYR A 243 1.55 -14.89 18.42
CA TYR A 243 0.73 -14.23 19.44
C TYR A 243 1.13 -12.77 19.69
N LEU A 244 2.05 -12.22 18.86
CA LEU A 244 2.61 -10.86 18.96
C LEU A 244 3.57 -10.65 20.15
N GLU A 245 4.09 -11.74 20.73
CA GLU A 245 5.08 -11.68 21.81
C GLU A 245 6.49 -11.62 21.22
N THR A 246 7.34 -10.75 21.77
CA THR A 246 8.76 -10.67 21.38
C THR A 246 9.57 -11.80 22.04
N SER A 247 10.88 -11.86 21.77
CA SER A 247 11.81 -12.76 22.48
C SER A 247 11.99 -12.42 23.97
N LYS A 248 11.51 -11.25 24.43
CA LYS A 248 11.54 -10.85 25.84
C LYS A 248 10.16 -11.03 26.46
N PRO A 249 10.01 -11.84 27.53
CA PRO A 249 8.73 -11.99 28.21
C PRO A 249 8.18 -10.63 28.66
N ARG A 250 6.87 -10.46 28.56
CA ARG A 250 6.15 -9.21 28.87
C ARG A 250 6.49 -8.01 27.98
N ILE A 251 7.14 -8.25 26.84
CA ILE A 251 7.25 -7.25 25.78
C ILE A 251 6.59 -7.81 24.53
N TRP A 252 5.61 -7.08 24.02
CA TRP A 252 4.87 -7.36 22.78
C TRP A 252 5.21 -6.31 21.73
N ALA A 253 4.99 -6.63 20.46
CA ALA A 253 5.10 -5.67 19.38
C ALA A 253 4.08 -5.96 18.29
N PHE A 254 3.57 -4.91 17.65
CA PHE A 254 2.64 -5.03 16.54
C PHE A 254 2.63 -3.78 15.65
N GLY A 255 1.88 -3.86 14.56
CA GLY A 255 1.78 -2.88 13.49
C GLY A 255 3.03 -2.85 12.63
N ASP A 256 3.27 -1.68 12.04
CA ASP A 256 4.43 -1.43 11.19
C ASP A 256 5.79 -1.74 11.85
N ALA A 257 5.85 -1.82 13.19
CA ALA A 257 7.04 -2.21 13.93
C ALA A 257 7.56 -3.63 13.59
N LEU A 258 6.67 -4.48 13.04
CA LEU A 258 7.00 -5.83 12.61
C LEU A 258 7.56 -5.91 11.17
N GLY A 259 7.39 -4.85 10.36
CA GLY A 259 7.84 -4.84 8.96
C GLY A 259 7.14 -5.86 8.07
N LYS A 260 5.93 -6.27 8.46
CA LYS A 260 5.03 -7.18 7.74
C LYS A 260 3.70 -6.44 7.50
N HIS A 261 3.13 -6.59 6.31
CA HIS A 261 1.80 -6.05 5.95
C HIS A 261 1.50 -4.66 6.54
N MET A 262 2.38 -3.69 6.25
CA MET A 262 2.39 -2.36 6.88
C MET A 262 1.21 -1.49 6.46
N PHE A 263 0.03 -1.84 6.96
CA PHE A 263 -1.25 -1.18 6.70
C PHE A 263 -1.97 -0.87 8.01
N LYS A 264 -2.75 0.21 7.98
CA LYS A 264 -3.51 0.64 9.16
C LYS A 264 -4.50 -0.42 9.65
N HIS A 265 -5.22 -1.08 8.74
CA HIS A 265 -6.18 -2.13 9.11
C HIS A 265 -5.52 -3.37 9.71
N VAL A 266 -4.29 -3.71 9.28
CA VAL A 266 -3.51 -4.79 9.89
C VAL A 266 -3.10 -4.41 11.31
N SER A 267 -2.59 -3.19 11.51
CA SER A 267 -2.25 -2.69 12.85
C SER A 267 -3.46 -2.70 13.80
N ASN A 268 -4.65 -2.34 13.31
CA ASN A 268 -5.89 -2.38 14.10
C ASN A 268 -6.30 -3.83 14.44
N TYR A 269 -6.18 -4.76 13.49
CA TYR A 269 -6.46 -6.18 13.70
C TYR A 269 -5.51 -6.80 14.73
N GLU A 270 -4.20 -6.56 14.57
CA GLU A 270 -3.17 -7.02 15.50
C GLU A 270 -3.35 -6.42 16.89
N ALA A 271 -3.74 -5.15 17.01
CA ALA A 271 -4.07 -4.55 18.31
C ALA A 271 -5.19 -5.31 19.03
N GLY A 272 -6.23 -5.74 18.30
CA GLY A 272 -7.29 -6.58 18.85
C GLY A 272 -6.80 -7.96 19.30
N VAL A 273 -5.88 -8.58 18.55
CA VAL A 273 -5.26 -9.86 18.94
C VAL A 273 -4.35 -9.70 20.14
N ALA A 274 -3.50 -8.67 20.17
CA ALA A 274 -2.60 -8.35 21.29
C ALA A 274 -3.41 -8.10 22.57
N TRP A 275 -4.49 -7.32 22.48
CA TRP A 275 -5.41 -7.09 23.59
C TRP A 275 -6.02 -8.40 24.11
N ASN A 276 -6.53 -9.26 23.22
CA ASN A 276 -7.06 -10.57 23.61
C ASN A 276 -6.01 -11.42 24.35
N ASN A 277 -4.80 -11.49 23.80
CA ASN A 277 -3.72 -12.31 24.33
C ASN A 277 -3.13 -11.77 25.63
N PHE A 278 -3.35 -10.48 25.91
CA PHE A 278 -2.92 -9.86 27.15
C PHE A 278 -3.91 -10.10 28.29
N ILE A 279 -5.23 -10.02 28.03
CA ILE A 279 -6.24 -10.05 29.08
C ILE A 279 -6.84 -11.44 29.36
N HIS A 280 -6.73 -12.38 28.41
CA HIS A 280 -7.33 -13.71 28.53
C HIS A 280 -6.25 -14.80 28.61
N ASP A 281 -6.57 -15.89 29.32
CA ASP A 281 -5.68 -17.06 29.42
C ASP A 281 -5.57 -17.86 28.12
N HIS A 282 -6.53 -17.70 27.20
CA HIS A 282 -6.50 -18.36 25.89
C HIS A 282 -5.95 -17.40 24.83
N LYS A 283 -4.85 -17.81 24.20
CA LYS A 283 -4.20 -17.03 23.15
C LYS A 283 -4.87 -17.25 21.80
N LYS A 284 -4.96 -16.16 21.04
CA LYS A 284 -5.40 -16.10 19.67
C LYS A 284 -4.20 -15.86 18.76
N VAL A 285 -4.06 -16.71 17.76
CA VAL A 285 -3.08 -16.57 16.68
C VAL A 285 -3.49 -15.41 15.76
N VAL A 286 -2.52 -14.64 15.29
CA VAL A 286 -2.76 -13.64 14.24
C VAL A 286 -2.92 -14.36 12.90
N ASP A 287 -4.10 -14.23 12.28
CA ASP A 287 -4.39 -14.80 10.98
C ASP A 287 -4.09 -13.79 9.86
N TYR A 288 -3.07 -14.06 9.04
CA TYR A 288 -2.67 -13.25 7.90
C TYR A 288 -3.17 -13.80 6.56
N THR A 289 -4.00 -14.84 6.55
CA THR A 289 -4.44 -15.52 5.32
C THR A 289 -5.19 -14.56 4.38
N ALA A 290 -5.99 -13.66 4.95
CA ALA A 290 -6.87 -12.75 4.21
C ALA A 290 -6.49 -11.28 4.38
N VAL A 291 -5.20 -10.93 4.37
CA VAL A 291 -4.74 -9.52 4.47
C VAL A 291 -4.98 -8.79 3.15
N PRO A 292 -5.90 -7.80 3.09
CA PRO A 292 -6.10 -7.03 1.88
C PRO A 292 -5.11 -5.89 1.75
N TYR A 293 -4.92 -5.42 0.52
CA TYR A 293 -4.29 -4.14 0.21
C TYR A 293 -5.08 -3.41 -0.89
N ALA A 294 -4.87 -2.10 -0.97
CA ALA A 294 -5.40 -1.24 -2.00
C ALA A 294 -4.33 -0.27 -2.49
N VAL A 295 -4.45 0.13 -3.76
CA VAL A 295 -3.65 1.17 -4.40
C VAL A 295 -4.62 2.13 -5.03
N PHE A 296 -4.66 3.36 -4.52
CA PHE A 296 -5.62 4.37 -4.93
C PHE A 296 -5.06 5.18 -6.12
N THR A 297 -4.78 4.47 -7.19
CA THR A 297 -4.44 5.01 -8.51
C THR A 297 -5.67 5.09 -9.40
N HIS A 298 -5.50 5.61 -10.62
CA HIS A 298 -6.49 5.52 -11.69
C HIS A 298 -5.90 4.72 -12.87
N PRO A 299 -6.31 3.46 -13.10
CA PRO A 299 -7.33 2.70 -12.37
C PRO A 299 -6.91 2.29 -10.95
N GLN A 300 -7.89 2.02 -10.07
CA GLN A 300 -7.63 1.53 -8.72
C GLN A 300 -7.21 0.06 -8.75
N VAL A 301 -6.41 -0.35 -7.77
CA VAL A 301 -5.99 -1.75 -7.60
C VAL A 301 -6.33 -2.21 -6.19
N ALA A 302 -6.74 -3.46 -6.04
CA ALA A 302 -6.86 -4.13 -4.76
C ALA A 302 -6.41 -5.58 -4.87
N GLY A 303 -5.94 -6.15 -3.76
CA GLY A 303 -5.59 -7.57 -3.69
C GLY A 303 -5.73 -8.12 -2.28
N VAL A 304 -5.80 -9.44 -2.17
CA VAL A 304 -5.84 -10.19 -0.90
C VAL A 304 -5.20 -11.57 -1.10
N GLY A 305 -4.54 -12.09 -0.06
CA GLY A 305 -4.04 -13.47 -0.05
C GLY A 305 -2.93 -13.74 -1.08
N MET A 306 -2.93 -14.96 -1.62
CA MET A 306 -1.91 -15.44 -2.55
C MET A 306 -2.17 -15.01 -4.00
N THR A 307 -1.09 -14.75 -4.74
CA THR A 307 -1.12 -14.71 -6.21
C THR A 307 -1.14 -16.13 -6.81
N GLU A 308 -1.45 -16.25 -8.10
CA GLU A 308 -1.36 -17.52 -8.85
C GLU A 308 0.04 -18.14 -8.69
N GLN A 309 1.10 -17.34 -8.86
CA GLN A 309 2.47 -17.83 -8.72
C GLN A 309 2.77 -18.32 -7.30
N GLN A 310 2.29 -17.62 -6.26
CA GLN A 310 2.50 -18.04 -4.88
C GLN A 310 1.78 -19.35 -4.56
N ALA A 311 0.58 -19.57 -5.11
CA ALA A 311 -0.13 -20.83 -4.96
C ALA A 311 0.62 -21.99 -5.65
N LEU A 312 1.15 -21.75 -6.86
CA LEU A 312 1.99 -22.72 -7.58
C LEU A 312 3.29 -23.02 -6.84
N ASP A 313 4.00 -21.99 -6.34
CA ASP A 313 5.25 -22.14 -5.57
C ASP A 313 5.03 -22.88 -4.24
N ALA A 314 3.80 -22.86 -3.72
CA ALA A 314 3.39 -23.59 -2.52
C ALA A 314 2.86 -25.01 -2.81
N ASP A 315 2.96 -25.49 -4.06
CA ASP A 315 2.45 -26.79 -4.53
C ASP A 315 0.95 -26.98 -4.24
N LEU A 316 0.17 -25.90 -4.23
CA LEU A 316 -1.28 -25.94 -4.01
C LEU A 316 -2.00 -26.17 -5.36
N PRO A 317 -2.82 -27.23 -5.50
CA PRO A 317 -3.64 -27.40 -6.69
C PRO A 317 -4.69 -26.28 -6.72
N ALA A 318 -4.57 -25.39 -7.69
CA ALA A 318 -5.35 -24.16 -7.73
C ALA A 318 -6.14 -24.01 -9.04
N LEU A 319 -7.34 -23.47 -8.92
CA LEU A 319 -8.15 -22.92 -9.99
C LEU A 319 -7.99 -21.40 -10.01
N VAL A 320 -8.06 -20.83 -11.20
CA VAL A 320 -8.03 -19.39 -11.44
C VAL A 320 -9.35 -18.98 -12.06
N GLY A 321 -10.09 -18.15 -11.34
CA GLY A 321 -11.22 -17.38 -11.85
C GLY A 321 -10.75 -16.08 -12.47
N PHE A 322 -11.20 -15.74 -13.68
CA PHE A 322 -10.84 -14.48 -14.33
C PHE A 322 -12.04 -13.89 -15.07
N TYR A 323 -12.32 -12.60 -14.88
CA TYR A 323 -13.37 -11.93 -15.62
C TYR A 323 -13.11 -10.44 -15.81
N GLU A 324 -13.43 -9.92 -16.99
CA GLU A 324 -13.22 -8.52 -17.33
C GLU A 324 -14.49 -7.70 -17.05
N TYR A 325 -14.30 -6.44 -16.63
CA TYR A 325 -15.40 -5.52 -16.37
C TYR A 325 -16.27 -5.30 -17.61
N LYS A 326 -15.66 -5.17 -18.80
CA LYS A 326 -16.36 -4.94 -20.07
C LYS A 326 -17.40 -6.02 -20.41
N ASN A 327 -17.23 -7.22 -19.86
CA ASN A 327 -18.14 -8.35 -20.10
C ASN A 327 -19.35 -8.34 -19.14
N THR A 328 -19.44 -7.36 -18.24
CA THR A 328 -20.62 -7.12 -17.38
C THR A 328 -21.45 -5.95 -17.90
N ALA A 329 -22.75 -5.96 -17.67
CA ALA A 329 -23.64 -4.86 -18.07
C ALA A 329 -23.21 -3.51 -17.44
N LYS A 330 -22.83 -3.51 -16.16
CA LYS A 330 -22.38 -2.30 -15.48
C LYS A 330 -21.02 -1.81 -15.97
N GLY A 331 -20.05 -2.70 -16.18
CA GLY A 331 -18.73 -2.32 -16.68
C GLY A 331 -18.79 -1.79 -18.13
N ALA A 332 -19.60 -2.41 -18.99
CA ALA A 332 -19.90 -1.89 -20.32
C ALA A 332 -20.55 -0.50 -20.28
N ALA A 333 -21.56 -0.31 -19.43
CA ALA A 333 -22.24 0.98 -19.26
C ALA A 333 -21.32 2.09 -18.71
N MET A 334 -20.28 1.71 -17.95
CA MET A 334 -19.26 2.63 -17.44
C MET A 334 -18.12 2.89 -18.43
N GLY A 335 -18.05 2.18 -19.56
CA GLY A 335 -16.97 2.31 -20.55
C GLY A 335 -15.62 1.78 -20.05
N VAL A 336 -15.62 0.75 -19.19
CA VAL A 336 -14.38 0.16 -18.67
C VAL A 336 -13.82 -0.85 -19.69
N GLU A 337 -12.70 -0.52 -20.34
CA GLU A 337 -12.13 -1.34 -21.42
C GLU A 337 -11.19 -2.46 -20.93
N ASP A 338 -10.26 -2.12 -20.03
CA ASP A 338 -9.12 -3.00 -19.71
C ASP A 338 -9.17 -3.60 -18.27
N GLY A 339 -10.16 -3.26 -17.44
CA GLY A 339 -10.23 -3.70 -16.04
C GLY A 339 -10.70 -5.14 -15.85
N PHE A 340 -10.25 -5.83 -14.80
CA PHE A 340 -10.60 -7.23 -14.52
C PHE A 340 -10.54 -7.61 -13.02
N VAL A 341 -11.10 -8.79 -12.72
CA VAL A 341 -10.97 -9.54 -11.48
C VAL A 341 -10.28 -10.87 -11.75
N LYS A 342 -9.36 -11.25 -10.87
CA LYS A 342 -8.74 -12.57 -10.79
C LYS A 342 -8.90 -13.14 -9.39
N ILE A 343 -9.32 -14.40 -9.26
CA ILE A 343 -9.51 -15.11 -7.98
C ILE A 343 -8.72 -16.42 -8.03
N ILE A 344 -7.97 -16.72 -6.98
CA ILE A 344 -7.22 -17.96 -6.81
C ILE A 344 -7.97 -18.84 -5.83
N ILE A 345 -8.26 -20.08 -6.21
CA ILE A 345 -9.14 -20.99 -5.47
C ILE A 345 -8.42 -22.33 -5.31
N ASP A 346 -8.46 -22.92 -4.12
CA ASP A 346 -8.01 -24.29 -3.88
C ASP A 346 -8.94 -25.29 -4.62
N GLU A 347 -8.39 -26.11 -5.52
CA GLU A 347 -9.15 -27.04 -6.38
C GLU A 347 -9.89 -28.12 -5.58
N ARG A 348 -9.43 -28.44 -4.36
CA ARG A 348 -9.97 -29.56 -3.56
C ARG A 348 -11.05 -29.10 -2.60
N MET A 349 -10.81 -27.98 -1.93
CA MET A 349 -11.67 -27.46 -0.86
C MET A 349 -12.53 -26.27 -1.30
N PHE A 350 -12.32 -25.75 -2.52
CA PHE A 350 -12.98 -24.55 -3.02
C PHE A 350 -12.80 -23.31 -2.15
N LYS A 351 -11.77 -23.31 -1.28
CA LYS A 351 -11.39 -22.14 -0.48
C LYS A 351 -10.73 -21.10 -1.36
N ILE A 352 -11.03 -19.84 -1.12
CA ILE A 352 -10.35 -18.74 -1.79
C ILE A 352 -8.94 -18.61 -1.17
N LEU A 353 -7.91 -18.73 -2.00
CA LEU A 353 -6.51 -18.56 -1.62
C LEU A 353 -6.06 -17.10 -1.77
N GLY A 354 -6.66 -16.36 -2.69
CA GLY A 354 -6.40 -14.95 -2.90
C GLY A 354 -7.23 -14.35 -4.03
N GLY A 355 -7.06 -13.06 -4.26
CA GLY A 355 -7.76 -12.33 -5.30
C GLY A 355 -7.07 -11.02 -5.65
N SER A 356 -7.30 -10.55 -6.87
CA SER A 356 -6.78 -9.29 -7.40
C SER A 356 -7.84 -8.61 -8.26
N ILE A 357 -7.97 -7.30 -8.11
CA ILE A 357 -8.90 -6.47 -8.88
C ILE A 357 -8.16 -5.24 -9.36
N ILE A 358 -8.30 -4.91 -10.64
CA ILE A 358 -7.86 -3.64 -11.22
C ILE A 358 -8.99 -3.03 -12.03
N GLY A 359 -9.42 -1.84 -11.63
CA GLY A 359 -10.57 -1.16 -12.23
C GLY A 359 -11.32 -0.28 -11.22
N PRO A 360 -12.44 0.34 -11.64
CA PRO A 360 -13.25 1.17 -10.76
C PRO A 360 -13.74 0.38 -9.54
N TYR A 361 -13.69 1.02 -8.36
CA TYR A 361 -14.15 0.48 -7.09
C TYR A 361 -13.45 -0.81 -6.63
N ALA A 362 -12.24 -1.09 -7.13
CA ALA A 362 -11.47 -2.27 -6.75
C ALA A 362 -11.34 -2.48 -5.22
N PRO A 363 -11.00 -1.44 -4.42
CA PRO A 363 -10.89 -1.59 -2.96
C PRO A 363 -12.23 -1.94 -2.28
N VAL A 364 -13.33 -1.41 -2.79
CA VAL A 364 -14.68 -1.67 -2.25
C VAL A 364 -15.09 -3.11 -2.53
N MET A 365 -14.90 -3.57 -3.77
CA MET A 365 -15.27 -4.93 -4.17
C MET A 365 -14.36 -6.00 -3.56
N MET A 366 -13.10 -5.68 -3.28
CA MET A 366 -12.19 -6.61 -2.60
C MET A 366 -12.72 -7.06 -1.23
N GLN A 367 -13.50 -6.21 -0.54
CA GLN A 367 -14.05 -6.56 0.77
C GLN A 367 -14.97 -7.78 0.72
N GLU A 368 -15.64 -8.03 -0.40
CA GLU A 368 -16.46 -9.22 -0.62
C GLU A 368 -15.63 -10.51 -0.54
N ILE A 369 -14.47 -10.52 -1.22
CA ILE A 369 -13.52 -11.64 -1.22
C ILE A 369 -12.92 -11.82 0.19
N VAL A 370 -12.54 -10.72 0.85
CA VAL A 370 -12.01 -10.74 2.22
C VAL A 370 -13.01 -11.35 3.20
N ASN A 371 -14.29 -10.97 3.08
CA ASN A 371 -15.34 -11.50 3.96
C ASN A 371 -15.57 -13.00 3.70
N ALA A 372 -15.59 -13.43 2.44
CA ALA A 372 -15.72 -14.84 2.09
C ALA A 372 -14.54 -15.68 2.62
N MET A 373 -13.30 -15.17 2.52
CA MET A 373 -12.11 -15.84 3.07
C MET A 373 -12.14 -15.98 4.61
N ASN A 374 -12.66 -14.97 5.31
CA ASN A 374 -12.72 -14.96 6.78
C ASN A 374 -13.96 -15.66 7.35
N ALA A 375 -14.95 -16.01 6.52
CA ALA A 375 -16.14 -16.70 6.96
C ALA A 375 -15.76 -18.12 7.46
N PRO A 376 -16.32 -18.59 8.60
CA PRO A 376 -16.11 -19.96 9.05
C PRO A 376 -16.53 -20.98 7.99
N GLY A 377 -15.57 -21.74 7.47
CA GLY A 377 -15.83 -22.69 6.37
C GLY A 377 -16.08 -22.03 5.01
N GLY A 378 -15.75 -20.74 4.85
CA GLY A 378 -15.97 -19.99 3.62
C GLY A 378 -15.29 -20.61 2.39
N THR A 379 -16.07 -20.74 1.33
CA THR A 379 -15.65 -21.19 0.00
C THR A 379 -16.04 -20.14 -1.04
N ILE A 380 -15.58 -20.33 -2.27
CA ILE A 380 -16.01 -19.53 -3.43
C ILE A 380 -17.53 -19.55 -3.63
N ASP A 381 -18.23 -20.56 -3.11
CA ASP A 381 -19.69 -20.70 -3.22
C ASP A 381 -20.43 -19.52 -2.57
N SER A 382 -19.86 -18.92 -1.52
CA SER A 382 -20.42 -17.73 -0.86
C SER A 382 -20.52 -16.51 -1.80
N ILE A 383 -19.70 -16.48 -2.85
CA ILE A 383 -19.72 -15.47 -3.92
C ILE A 383 -20.55 -15.98 -5.10
N HIS A 384 -20.33 -17.23 -5.52
CA HIS A 384 -21.01 -17.82 -6.66
C HIS A 384 -22.54 -17.87 -6.51
N ASP A 385 -23.03 -18.40 -5.37
CA ASP A 385 -24.45 -18.67 -5.13
C ASP A 385 -25.23 -17.44 -4.62
N ALA A 386 -24.54 -16.34 -4.31
CA ALA A 386 -25.18 -15.14 -3.82
C ALA A 386 -26.02 -14.43 -4.89
N MET A 387 -27.06 -13.72 -4.46
CA MET A 387 -27.92 -12.93 -5.35
C MET A 387 -27.35 -11.52 -5.52
N TYR A 388 -26.87 -11.21 -6.74
CA TYR A 388 -26.27 -9.91 -7.04
C TYR A 388 -27.31 -8.94 -7.58
N ILE A 389 -27.15 -7.67 -7.22
CA ILE A 389 -27.89 -6.57 -7.82
C ILE A 389 -27.45 -6.45 -9.29
N HIS A 390 -28.42 -6.25 -10.18
CA HIS A 390 -28.17 -6.07 -11.61
C HIS A 390 -28.78 -4.75 -12.13
N PRO A 391 -28.05 -3.94 -12.92
CA PRO A 391 -26.61 -4.04 -13.19
C PRO A 391 -25.78 -3.40 -12.06
N ALA A 392 -24.76 -4.10 -11.55
CA ALA A 392 -23.86 -3.57 -10.52
C ALA A 392 -22.41 -4.02 -10.72
N THR A 393 -21.45 -3.22 -10.23
CA THR A 393 -20.03 -3.55 -10.38
C THR A 393 -19.64 -4.87 -9.70
N PRO A 394 -20.20 -5.30 -8.53
CA PRO A 394 -19.82 -6.56 -7.92
C PRO A 394 -20.10 -7.81 -8.78
N GLU A 395 -20.97 -7.72 -9.81
CA GLU A 395 -21.21 -8.82 -10.75
C GLU A 395 -19.92 -9.31 -11.42
N VAL A 396 -18.88 -8.47 -11.58
CA VAL A 396 -17.58 -8.90 -12.13
C VAL A 396 -16.86 -9.90 -11.22
N VAL A 397 -17.00 -9.77 -9.90
CA VAL A 397 -16.46 -10.71 -8.90
C VAL A 397 -17.23 -12.04 -8.97
N GLN A 398 -18.56 -11.97 -9.03
CA GLN A 398 -19.41 -13.15 -9.21
C GLN A 398 -19.09 -13.89 -10.51
N ARG A 399 -18.88 -13.19 -11.62
CA ARG A 399 -18.57 -13.84 -12.90
C ARG A 399 -17.18 -14.48 -12.87
N ALA A 400 -16.19 -13.84 -12.24
CA ALA A 400 -14.87 -14.44 -12.05
C ALA A 400 -14.94 -15.75 -11.24
N SER A 401 -15.87 -15.88 -10.28
CA SER A 401 -16.05 -17.11 -9.50
C SER A 401 -16.54 -18.31 -10.32
N THR A 402 -17.16 -18.06 -11.50
CA THR A 402 -17.66 -19.11 -12.42
C THR A 402 -16.71 -19.43 -13.57
N SER A 403 -15.83 -18.49 -13.94
CA SER A 403 -14.97 -18.61 -15.13
C SER A 403 -13.61 -19.22 -14.77
N LEU A 404 -13.62 -20.52 -14.47
CA LEU A 404 -12.48 -21.21 -13.88
C LEU A 404 -11.60 -21.93 -14.91
N ARG A 405 -10.28 -21.78 -14.76
CA ARG A 405 -9.26 -22.63 -15.40
C ARG A 405 -8.31 -23.20 -14.34
N ARG A 406 -7.52 -24.22 -14.69
CA ARG A 406 -6.39 -24.63 -13.83
C ARG A 406 -5.26 -23.60 -13.85
N ALA A 407 -4.63 -23.39 -12.70
CA ALA A 407 -3.45 -22.55 -12.58
C ALA A 407 -2.29 -23.07 -13.44
N GLY A 408 -1.45 -22.16 -13.96
CA GLY A 408 -0.29 -22.49 -14.79
C GLY A 408 -0.62 -22.87 -16.25
N ILE A 409 -1.90 -23.03 -16.61
CA ILE A 409 -2.34 -23.19 -18.00
C ILE A 409 -2.65 -21.79 -18.56
N VAL A 410 -1.79 -21.30 -19.45
CA VAL A 410 -2.06 -20.07 -20.22
C VAL A 410 -3.09 -20.41 -21.29
N GLN A 411 -4.26 -19.77 -21.25
CA GLN A 411 -5.17 -19.80 -22.39
C GLN A 411 -4.55 -18.99 -23.53
N HIS A 412 -4.22 -19.66 -24.64
CA HIS A 412 -4.21 -18.96 -25.92
C HIS A 412 -5.67 -18.58 -26.20
N ASN A 413 -5.97 -17.28 -26.17
CA ASN A 413 -7.24 -16.77 -26.65
C ASN A 413 -7.29 -16.94 -28.17
N ASP A 414 -7.66 -18.14 -28.63
CA ASP A 414 -8.20 -18.34 -29.96
C ASP A 414 -9.62 -17.77 -29.97
N HIS A 415 -9.72 -16.44 -30.14
CA HIS A 415 -10.96 -15.81 -30.55
C HIS A 415 -11.13 -16.00 -32.06
N HIS A 416 -11.99 -16.95 -32.43
CA HIS A 416 -12.64 -17.01 -33.75
C HIS A 416 -14.00 -16.32 -33.70
#